data_AF-A0A962ANY0-F1
#
_entry.id   AF-A0A962ANY0-F1
#
_cell.length_a   1.000
_cell.length_b   1.000
_cell.length_c   1.000
_cell.angle_alpha   90.00
_cell.angle_beta   90.00
_cell.angle_gamma   90.00
#
_symmetry.space_group_name_H-M   'P 1'
#
loop_
_entity.id
_entity.type
_entity.pdbx_description
1 polymer ?
#
loop_
_entity_poly.entity_id
_entity_poly.type
_entity_poly.pdbx_seq_one_letter_code
_entity_poly.pdbx_strand_id
1 'polypeptide(L)'
;LLPGAGGTQRVPRVAGALVGLDLCTSGRMVPAAEALKFGLIDKIVDGDLREGAIEYARSLVGKPLKRSSEQQQPFDEATFDKAAADVLKKARGAMAPAKIIECVKASTHGTFKEGEAVERKNFMELLVSDQSKAMRYVFFAEREVLKVPSLEGVNPRPVSTAGVIGSGTMGAGITISLINSGMPVTVVENSQEAL
;
A
#
# COMPACT_ATOMS: atom_id res chain seq x y z
N LEU A 1 -0.20 -8.21 9.95
CA LEU A 1 -1.01 -7.29 10.78
C LEU A 1 -2.11 -6.67 9.93
N LEU A 2 -2.96 -5.85 10.53
CA LEU A 2 -3.94 -4.99 9.84
C LEU A 2 -3.86 -3.56 10.42
N PRO A 3 -4.45 -2.54 9.78
CA PRO A 3 -4.54 -1.19 10.36
C PRO A 3 -5.37 -1.21 11.66
N GLY A 4 -4.72 -1.14 12.83
CA GLY A 4 -5.37 -1.32 14.14
C GLY A 4 -5.67 -0.05 14.93
N ALA A 5 -5.71 1.11 14.25
CA ALA A 5 -5.97 2.44 14.83
C ALA A 5 -7.20 3.11 14.19
N GLY A 6 -8.20 2.31 13.83
CA GLY A 6 -9.42 2.66 13.12
C GLY A 6 -9.23 2.85 11.61
N GLY A 7 -8.14 2.37 11.02
CA GLY A 7 -7.87 2.50 9.59
C GLY A 7 -8.86 1.68 8.75
N THR A 8 -9.15 0.44 9.19
CA THR A 8 -10.16 -0.40 8.54
C THR A 8 -11.58 0.12 8.71
N GLN A 9 -11.77 1.09 9.63
CA GLN A 9 -13.06 1.69 9.94
C GLN A 9 -13.26 3.03 9.24
N ARG A 10 -12.23 3.88 9.17
CA ARG A 10 -12.31 5.23 8.61
C ARG A 10 -12.20 5.23 7.09
N VAL A 11 -11.30 4.43 6.51
CA VAL A 11 -11.09 4.43 5.06
C VAL A 11 -12.37 4.02 4.30
N PRO A 12 -13.08 2.92 4.66
CA PRO A 12 -14.33 2.58 3.97
C PRO A 12 -15.44 3.62 4.15
N ARG A 13 -15.51 4.27 5.31
CA ARG A 13 -16.50 5.30 5.61
C ARG A 13 -16.30 6.59 4.82
N VAL A 14 -15.05 6.89 4.46
CA VAL A 14 -14.69 8.06 3.66
C VAL A 14 -14.69 7.75 2.17
N ALA A 15 -14.01 6.67 1.76
CA ALA A 15 -13.70 6.37 0.37
C ALA A 15 -14.47 5.17 -0.22
N GLY A 16 -15.29 4.49 0.58
CA GLY A 16 -16.06 3.32 0.17
C GLY A 16 -15.37 1.99 0.47
N ALA A 17 -16.18 0.94 0.63
CA ALA A 17 -15.71 -0.38 1.07
C ALA A 17 -14.71 -1.03 0.10
N LEU A 18 -14.86 -0.82 -1.21
CA LEU A 18 -13.93 -1.37 -2.22
C LEU A 18 -12.55 -0.71 -2.15
N VAL A 19 -12.50 0.61 -1.97
CA VAL A 19 -11.24 1.33 -1.76
C VAL A 19 -10.61 0.88 -0.44
N GLY A 20 -11.41 0.78 0.63
CA GLY A 20 -10.94 0.26 1.91
C GLY A 20 -10.37 -1.16 1.81
N LEU A 21 -11.02 -2.05 1.06
CA LEU A 21 -10.56 -3.40 0.80
C LEU A 21 -9.23 -3.41 0.03
N ASP A 22 -9.13 -2.68 -1.08
CA ASP A 22 -7.90 -2.56 -1.88
C ASP A 22 -6.72 -2.07 -1.03
N LEU A 23 -6.89 -0.92 -0.37
CA LEU A 23 -5.79 -0.28 0.36
C LEU A 23 -5.37 -1.07 1.59
N CYS A 24 -6.33 -1.60 2.36
CA CYS A 24 -5.99 -2.32 3.59
C CYS A 24 -5.37 -3.70 3.31
N THR A 25 -5.70 -4.35 2.19
CA THR A 25 -5.19 -5.69 1.87
C THR A 25 -3.91 -5.67 1.04
N SER A 26 -3.76 -4.71 0.12
CA SER A 26 -2.54 -4.57 -0.70
C SER A 26 -1.41 -3.88 0.04
N GLY A 27 -1.73 -2.95 0.95
CA GLY A 27 -0.74 -2.08 1.59
C GLY A 27 -0.03 -1.14 0.61
N ARG A 28 -0.57 -0.95 -0.60
CA ARG A 28 0.05 -0.09 -1.62
C ARG A 28 0.06 1.37 -1.18
N MET A 29 1.07 2.10 -1.64
CA MET A 29 1.09 3.55 -1.52
C MET A 29 0.08 4.17 -2.48
N VAL A 30 -0.59 5.24 -2.03
CA VAL A 30 -1.58 5.99 -2.81
C VAL A 30 -1.01 7.37 -3.13
N PRO A 31 -0.82 7.73 -4.42
CA PRO A 31 -0.43 9.08 -4.80
C PRO A 31 -1.46 10.13 -4.39
N ALA A 32 -1.02 11.36 -4.10
CA ALA A 32 -1.90 12.43 -3.62
C ALA A 32 -3.11 12.69 -4.53
N ALA A 33 -2.93 12.68 -5.86
CA ALA A 33 -4.02 12.88 -6.82
C ALA A 33 -5.10 11.77 -6.75
N GLU A 34 -4.70 10.53 -6.49
CA GLU A 34 -5.63 9.42 -6.30
C GLU A 34 -6.30 9.50 -4.93
N ALA A 35 -5.55 9.82 -3.88
CA ALA A 35 -6.09 10.02 -2.53
C ALA A 35 -7.16 11.12 -2.49
N LEU A 36 -6.97 12.21 -3.25
CA LEU A 36 -7.94 13.29 -3.38
C LEU A 36 -9.23 12.80 -4.08
N LYS A 37 -9.11 12.01 -5.14
CA LYS A 37 -10.27 11.41 -5.84
C LYS A 37 -11.07 10.47 -4.94
N PHE A 38 -10.40 9.73 -4.06
CA PHE A 38 -11.04 8.89 -3.06
C PHE A 38 -11.61 9.67 -1.86
N GLY A 39 -11.31 10.97 -1.74
CA GLY A 39 -11.70 11.78 -0.59
C GLY A 39 -10.88 11.51 0.67
N LEU A 40 -9.75 10.80 0.57
CA LEU A 40 -8.84 10.53 1.71
C LEU A 40 -8.06 11.77 2.14
N ILE A 41 -7.93 12.76 1.24
CA ILE A 41 -7.42 14.10 1.51
C ILE A 41 -8.37 15.13 0.92
N ASP A 42 -8.42 16.32 1.50
CA ASP A 42 -9.34 17.38 1.06
C ASP A 42 -8.74 18.33 0.01
N LYS A 43 -7.41 18.54 0.04
CA LYS A 43 -6.73 19.52 -0.80
C LYS A 43 -5.28 19.10 -1.03
N ILE A 44 -4.78 19.34 -2.25
CA ILE A 44 -3.36 19.26 -2.59
C ILE A 44 -2.79 20.67 -2.57
N VAL A 45 -1.59 20.82 -1.99
CA VAL A 45 -0.87 22.08 -1.89
C VAL A 45 0.40 21.98 -2.71
N ASP A 46 0.61 22.96 -3.58
CA ASP A 46 1.89 23.18 -4.24
C ASP A 46 2.77 24.07 -3.36
N GLY A 47 4.04 23.71 -3.15
CA GLY A 47 4.96 24.46 -2.30
C GLY A 47 4.95 24.02 -0.83
N ASP A 48 4.96 24.98 0.12
CA ASP A 48 5.08 24.67 1.54
C ASP A 48 3.77 24.11 2.13
N LEU A 49 3.84 22.87 2.62
CA LEU A 49 2.68 22.16 3.16
C LEU A 49 2.11 22.82 4.43
N ARG A 50 2.97 23.40 5.28
CA ARG A 50 2.54 23.96 6.57
C ARG A 50 1.76 25.24 6.36
N GLU A 51 2.25 26.14 5.53
CA GLU A 51 1.57 27.37 5.17
C GLU A 51 0.22 27.08 4.51
N GLY A 52 0.19 26.19 3.52
CA GLY A 52 -1.05 25.78 2.86
C GLY A 52 -2.05 25.10 3.81
N ALA A 53 -1.58 24.31 4.78
CA ALA A 53 -2.44 23.71 5.81
C ALA A 53 -3.02 24.75 6.77
N ILE A 54 -2.24 25.76 7.18
CA ILE A 54 -2.73 26.86 8.04
C ILE A 54 -3.78 27.68 7.30
N GLU A 55 -3.54 28.00 6.03
CA GLU A 55 -4.51 28.70 5.19
C GLU A 55 -5.81 27.89 5.05
N TYR A 56 -5.70 26.59 4.75
CA TYR A 56 -6.86 25.71 4.64
C TYR A 56 -7.64 25.63 5.97
N ALA A 57 -6.96 25.47 7.10
CA ALA A 57 -7.60 25.44 8.41
C ALA A 57 -8.37 26.75 8.72
N ARG A 58 -7.79 27.91 8.40
CA ARG A 58 -8.48 29.21 8.53
C ARG A 58 -9.74 29.26 7.66
N SER A 59 -9.71 28.68 6.45
CA SER A 59 -10.87 28.62 5.55
C SER A 59 -12.01 27.72 6.05
N LEU A 60 -11.75 26.87 7.06
CA LEU A 60 -12.74 25.97 7.64
C LEU A 60 -13.43 26.52 8.89
N VAL A 61 -12.98 27.67 9.42
CA VAL A 61 -13.59 28.30 10.59
C VAL A 61 -15.07 28.60 10.31
N GLY A 62 -15.95 28.18 11.21
CA GLY A 62 -17.40 28.33 11.08
C GLY A 62 -18.10 27.30 10.19
N LYS A 63 -17.36 26.39 9.52
CA LYS A 63 -17.94 25.28 8.75
C LYS A 63 -18.17 24.05 9.65
N PRO A 64 -19.17 23.21 9.33
CA PRO A 64 -19.41 21.98 10.08
C PRO A 64 -18.20 21.03 9.95
N LEU A 65 -17.83 20.42 11.09
CA LEU A 65 -16.74 19.44 11.15
C LEU A 65 -17.16 18.14 10.45
N LYS A 66 -16.41 17.73 9.42
CA LYS A 66 -16.58 16.42 8.78
C LYS A 66 -15.79 15.37 9.55
N ARG A 67 -16.46 14.58 10.38
CA ARG A 67 -15.82 13.50 11.17
C ARG A 67 -15.79 12.22 10.34
N SER A 68 -14.62 11.68 10.06
CA SER A 68 -14.47 10.43 9.29
C SER A 68 -15.19 9.23 9.93
N SER A 69 -15.40 9.25 11.25
CA SER A 69 -16.14 8.22 12.00
C SER A 69 -17.65 8.27 11.79
N GLU A 70 -18.19 9.39 11.33
CA GLU A 70 -19.63 9.63 11.14
C GLU A 70 -20.04 9.59 9.67
N GLN A 71 -19.06 9.46 8.76
CA GLN A 71 -19.33 9.31 7.34
C GLN A 71 -19.77 7.88 7.02
N GLN A 72 -20.56 7.75 5.96
CA GLN A 72 -20.97 6.46 5.42
C GLN A 72 -21.06 6.59 3.91
N GLN A 73 -20.44 5.65 3.20
CA GLN A 73 -20.56 5.54 1.75
C GLN A 73 -21.61 4.47 1.39
N PRO A 74 -22.25 4.57 0.21
CA PRO A 74 -23.10 3.50 -0.30
C PRO A 74 -22.35 2.16 -0.32
N PHE A 75 -23.04 1.10 0.06
CA PHE A 75 -22.47 -0.24 0.14
C PHE A 75 -23.31 -1.22 -0.69
N ASP A 76 -22.66 -1.87 -1.66
CA ASP A 76 -23.22 -3.01 -2.37
C ASP A 76 -22.51 -4.28 -1.91
N GLU A 77 -23.24 -5.12 -1.19
CA GLU A 77 -22.72 -6.34 -0.58
C GLU A 77 -22.27 -7.35 -1.63
N ALA A 78 -23.00 -7.49 -2.74
CA ALA A 78 -22.69 -8.45 -3.78
C ALA A 78 -21.34 -8.14 -4.46
N THR A 79 -21.10 -6.87 -4.82
CA THR A 79 -19.82 -6.46 -5.40
C THR A 79 -18.67 -6.59 -4.39
N PHE A 80 -18.91 -6.23 -3.13
CA PHE A 80 -17.90 -6.37 -2.08
C PHE A 80 -17.50 -7.84 -1.85
N ASP A 81 -18.46 -8.74 -1.71
CA ASP A 81 -18.20 -10.15 -1.45
C ASP A 81 -17.45 -10.81 -2.62
N LYS A 82 -17.75 -10.42 -3.87
CA LYS A 82 -16.99 -10.84 -5.05
C LYS A 82 -15.53 -10.38 -4.97
N ALA A 83 -15.28 -9.11 -4.66
CA ALA A 83 -13.93 -8.57 -4.53
C ALA A 83 -13.17 -9.22 -3.36
N ALA A 84 -13.84 -9.47 -2.24
CA ALA A 84 -13.29 -10.17 -1.08
C ALA A 84 -12.88 -11.60 -1.42
N ALA A 85 -13.68 -12.33 -2.21
CA ALA A 85 -13.35 -13.67 -2.68
C ALA A 85 -12.08 -13.67 -3.56
N ASP A 86 -11.93 -12.68 -4.44
CA ASP A 86 -10.73 -12.53 -5.27
C ASP A 86 -9.47 -12.24 -4.43
N VAL A 87 -9.59 -11.42 -3.38
CA VAL A 87 -8.51 -11.19 -2.42
C VAL A 87 -8.12 -12.49 -1.71
N LEU A 88 -9.09 -13.24 -1.20
CA LEU A 88 -8.84 -14.51 -0.50
C LEU A 88 -8.18 -15.56 -1.41
N LYS A 89 -8.58 -15.60 -2.68
CA LYS A 89 -7.97 -16.49 -3.69
C LYS A 89 -6.49 -16.17 -3.90
N LYS A 90 -6.12 -14.88 -3.98
CA LYS A 90 -4.73 -14.44 -4.14
C LYS A 90 -3.91 -14.59 -2.86
N ALA A 91 -4.54 -14.42 -1.70
CA ALA A 91 -3.91 -14.47 -0.39
C ALA A 91 -4.03 -15.86 0.29
N ARG A 92 -4.05 -16.94 -0.49
CA ARG A 92 -4.28 -18.29 0.04
C ARG A 92 -3.27 -18.63 1.14
N GLY A 93 -3.79 -18.96 2.32
CA GLY A 93 -2.97 -19.32 3.49
C GLY A 93 -2.56 -18.13 4.36
N ALA A 94 -2.77 -16.89 3.94
CA ALA A 94 -2.49 -15.71 4.77
C ALA A 94 -3.68 -15.37 5.68
N MET A 95 -3.43 -15.18 6.98
CA MET A 95 -4.47 -14.85 7.96
C MET A 95 -4.94 -13.39 7.85
N ALA A 96 -4.02 -12.46 7.58
CA ALA A 96 -4.31 -11.03 7.66
C ALA A 96 -5.40 -10.56 6.68
N PRO A 97 -5.39 -10.96 5.38
CA PRO A 97 -6.39 -10.48 4.43
C PRO A 97 -7.83 -10.89 4.78
N ALA A 98 -8.04 -12.11 5.30
CA ALA A 98 -9.36 -12.55 5.77
C ALA A 98 -9.86 -11.67 6.91
N LYS A 99 -9.01 -11.39 7.90
CA LYS A 99 -9.34 -10.52 9.04
C LYS A 99 -9.58 -9.06 8.62
N ILE A 100 -8.85 -8.57 7.61
CA ILE A 100 -9.07 -7.24 7.04
C ILE A 100 -10.45 -7.15 6.37
N ILE A 101 -10.83 -8.17 5.59
CA ILE A 101 -12.16 -8.24 4.96
C ILE A 101 -13.26 -8.17 6.01
N GLU A 102 -13.14 -8.92 7.11
CA GLU A 102 -14.08 -8.87 8.23
C GLU A 102 -14.19 -7.45 8.82
N CYS A 103 -13.05 -6.79 9.06
CA CYS A 103 -13.04 -5.43 9.63
C CYS A 103 -13.64 -4.40 8.68
N VAL A 104 -13.34 -4.49 7.37
CA VAL A 104 -13.90 -3.59 6.36
C VAL A 104 -15.40 -3.83 6.22
N LYS A 105 -15.88 -5.07 6.20
CA LYS A 105 -17.33 -5.38 6.18
C LYS A 105 -18.03 -4.90 7.47
N ALA A 106 -17.37 -4.99 8.62
CA ALA A 106 -17.90 -4.42 9.86
C ALA A 106 -17.99 -2.88 9.86
N SER A 107 -17.29 -2.20 8.95
CA SER A 107 -17.38 -0.74 8.82
C SER A 107 -18.62 -0.28 8.04
N THR A 108 -19.23 -1.15 7.23
CA THR A 108 -20.35 -0.83 6.35
C THR A 108 -21.71 -0.98 7.03
N HIS A 109 -21.72 -1.57 8.23
CA HIS A 109 -22.92 -1.77 9.05
C HIS A 109 -22.62 -1.38 10.51
N GLY A 110 -23.64 -1.01 11.28
CA GLY A 110 -23.50 -0.66 12.69
C GLY A 110 -22.73 0.64 12.95
N THR A 111 -22.31 0.82 14.20
CA THR A 111 -21.63 2.03 14.67
C THR A 111 -20.12 1.96 14.49
N PHE A 112 -19.46 3.13 14.45
CA PHE A 112 -18.00 3.21 14.40
C PHE A 112 -17.32 2.44 15.54
N LYS A 113 -17.89 2.52 16.75
CA LYS A 113 -17.35 1.88 17.95
C LYS A 113 -17.41 0.36 17.90
N GLU A 114 -18.48 -0.20 17.33
CA GLU A 114 -18.62 -1.64 17.13
C GLU A 114 -17.59 -2.14 16.10
N GLY A 115 -17.43 -1.42 14.99
CA GLY A 115 -16.41 -1.73 14.00
C GLY A 115 -14.98 -1.65 14.56
N GLU A 116 -14.69 -0.63 15.39
CA GLU A 116 -13.40 -0.50 16.08
C GLU A 116 -13.14 -1.66 17.06
N ALA A 117 -14.17 -2.18 17.73
CA ALA A 117 -14.04 -3.37 18.57
C ALA A 117 -13.68 -4.62 17.75
N VAL A 118 -14.28 -4.79 16.56
CA VAL A 118 -13.92 -5.88 15.62
C VAL A 118 -12.48 -5.72 15.14
N GLU A 119 -12.09 -4.51 14.74
CA GLU A 119 -10.72 -4.20 14.33
C GLU A 119 -9.72 -4.51 15.45
N ARG A 120 -9.99 -4.07 16.68
CA ARG A 120 -9.12 -4.29 17.83
C ARG A 120 -8.95 -5.77 18.13
N LYS A 121 -10.04 -6.55 18.12
CA LYS A 121 -10.01 -8.00 18.32
C LYS A 121 -9.13 -8.67 17.27
N ASN A 122 -9.41 -8.42 15.99
CA ASN A 122 -8.71 -9.03 14.88
C ASN A 122 -7.23 -8.60 14.83
N PHE A 123 -6.92 -7.35 15.16
CA PHE A 123 -5.55 -6.87 15.28
C PHE A 123 -4.76 -7.63 16.35
N MET A 124 -5.35 -7.82 17.54
CA MET A 124 -4.68 -8.52 18.64
C MET A 124 -4.42 -9.99 18.31
N GLU A 125 -5.36 -10.66 17.66
CA GLU A 125 -5.18 -12.02 17.16
C GLU A 125 -4.02 -12.11 16.15
N LEU A 126 -3.98 -11.19 15.18
CA LEU A 126 -2.88 -11.14 14.21
C LEU A 126 -1.54 -10.79 14.85
N LEU A 127 -1.51 -9.91 15.85
CA LEU A 127 -0.29 -9.42 16.49
C LEU A 127 0.56 -10.54 17.08
N VAL A 128 -0.12 -11.50 17.74
CA VAL A 128 0.51 -12.63 18.41
C VAL A 128 0.72 -13.84 17.50
N SER A 129 0.18 -13.82 16.28
CA SER A 129 0.27 -14.93 15.34
C SER A 129 1.69 -15.17 14.82
N ASP A 130 1.99 -16.43 14.49
CA ASP A 130 3.30 -16.81 13.96
C ASP A 130 3.55 -16.25 12.57
N GLN A 131 2.51 -16.14 11.72
CA GLN A 131 2.63 -15.44 10.44
C GLN A 131 3.07 -13.99 10.64
N SER A 132 2.52 -13.29 11.64
CA SER A 132 2.94 -11.91 11.88
C SER A 132 4.36 -11.80 12.43
N LYS A 133 4.82 -12.78 13.23
CA LYS A 133 6.24 -12.84 13.65
C LYS A 133 7.15 -13.09 12.45
N ALA A 134 6.81 -14.07 11.62
CA ALA A 134 7.57 -14.44 10.43
C ALA A 134 7.66 -13.28 9.42
N MET A 135 6.55 -12.59 9.13
CA MET A 135 6.56 -11.46 8.21
C MET A 135 7.40 -10.28 8.73
N ARG A 136 7.36 -10.00 10.05
CA ARG A 136 8.26 -8.99 10.65
C ARG A 136 9.72 -9.42 10.56
N TYR A 137 10.01 -10.69 10.78
CA TYR A 137 11.37 -11.23 10.61
C TYR A 137 11.87 -11.05 9.17
N VAL A 138 11.07 -11.44 8.17
CA VAL A 138 11.41 -11.26 6.74
C VAL A 138 11.71 -9.79 6.43
N PHE A 139 10.85 -8.87 6.90
CA PHE A 139 11.06 -7.44 6.70
C PHE A 139 12.42 -6.94 7.24
N PHE A 140 12.85 -7.42 8.41
CA PHE A 140 14.17 -7.06 8.93
C PHE A 140 15.29 -7.79 8.20
N ALA A 141 15.12 -9.06 7.86
CA ALA A 141 16.10 -9.84 7.12
C ALA A 141 16.42 -9.20 5.75
N GLU A 142 15.41 -8.73 5.02
CA GLU A 142 15.59 -8.02 3.74
C GLU A 142 16.43 -6.75 3.89
N ARG A 143 16.31 -6.04 5.02
CA ARG A 143 17.12 -4.84 5.30
C ARG A 143 18.55 -5.18 5.71
N GLU A 144 18.74 -6.31 6.38
CA GLU A 144 20.08 -6.79 6.76
C GLU A 144 20.86 -7.31 5.55
N VAL A 145 20.22 -7.91 4.55
CA VAL A 145 20.90 -8.40 3.33
C VAL A 145 21.61 -7.27 2.57
N LEU A 146 21.13 -6.02 2.70
CA LEU A 146 21.77 -4.85 2.10
C LEU A 146 23.05 -4.42 2.83
N LYS A 147 23.29 -4.92 4.05
CA LYS A 147 24.48 -4.65 4.84
C LYS A 147 25.50 -5.76 4.63
N VAL A 148 26.54 -5.45 3.87
CA VAL A 148 27.64 -6.38 3.61
C VAL A 148 28.86 -5.88 4.38
N PRO A 149 29.26 -6.51 5.50
CA PRO A 149 30.34 -6.03 6.35
C PRO A 149 31.68 -5.83 5.62
N SER A 150 31.96 -6.66 4.61
CA SER A 150 33.18 -6.53 3.79
C SER A 150 33.19 -5.31 2.85
N LEU A 151 32.06 -4.60 2.72
CA LEU A 151 31.93 -3.38 1.92
C LEU A 151 31.69 -2.14 2.78
N GLU A 152 31.82 -2.23 4.11
CA GLU A 152 31.69 -1.07 4.99
C GLU A 152 32.75 0.00 4.67
N GLY A 153 32.31 1.26 4.57
CA GLY A 153 33.18 2.39 4.24
C GLY A 153 33.60 2.47 2.76
N VAL A 154 33.18 1.53 1.92
CA VAL A 154 33.44 1.59 0.47
C VAL A 154 32.48 2.57 -0.18
N ASN A 155 33.01 3.59 -0.86
CA ASN A 155 32.22 4.47 -1.71
C ASN A 155 32.00 3.79 -3.08
N PRO A 156 30.76 3.41 -3.44
CA PRO A 156 30.49 2.80 -4.74
C PRO A 156 30.76 3.82 -5.87
N ARG A 157 31.37 3.35 -6.95
CA ARG A 157 31.54 4.16 -8.16
C ARG A 157 30.17 4.41 -8.80
N PRO A 158 29.88 5.64 -9.28
CA PRO A 158 28.68 5.90 -10.06
C PRO A 158 28.65 5.01 -11.31
N VAL A 159 27.50 4.38 -11.55
CA VAL A 159 27.23 3.64 -12.79
C VAL A 159 26.17 4.40 -13.55
N SER A 160 26.55 4.97 -14.70
CA SER A 160 25.68 5.81 -15.53
C SER A 160 25.10 5.08 -16.74
N THR A 161 25.66 3.93 -17.12
CA THR A 161 25.26 3.14 -18.28
C THR A 161 25.56 1.67 -18.04
N ALA A 162 24.78 0.76 -18.60
CA ALA A 162 25.00 -0.67 -18.52
C ALA A 162 25.03 -1.34 -19.90
N GLY A 163 25.81 -2.42 -20.03
CA GLY A 163 25.79 -3.31 -21.18
C GLY A 163 25.23 -4.67 -20.78
N VAL A 164 24.29 -5.22 -21.57
CA VAL A 164 23.74 -6.56 -21.39
C VAL A 164 24.09 -7.39 -22.62
N ILE A 165 24.86 -8.46 -22.41
CA ILE A 165 25.25 -9.39 -23.48
C ILE A 165 24.31 -10.59 -23.40
N GLY A 166 23.54 -10.79 -24.46
CA GLY A 166 22.47 -11.77 -24.53
C GLY A 166 21.09 -11.13 -24.34
N SER A 167 20.18 -11.33 -25.29
CA SER A 167 18.78 -10.85 -25.28
C SER A 167 17.75 -11.96 -25.06
N GLY A 168 18.20 -13.17 -24.70
CA GLY A 168 17.30 -14.25 -24.26
C GLY A 168 16.51 -13.91 -22.99
N THR A 169 15.69 -14.84 -22.50
CA THR A 169 14.70 -14.60 -21.42
C THR A 169 15.27 -13.87 -20.18
N MET A 170 16.47 -14.23 -19.73
CA MET A 170 17.13 -13.57 -18.58
C MET A 170 17.68 -12.18 -18.95
N GLY A 171 18.31 -12.05 -20.12
CA GLY A 171 18.89 -10.79 -20.59
C GLY A 171 17.84 -9.71 -20.81
N ALA A 172 16.68 -10.10 -21.36
CA ALA A 172 15.52 -9.23 -21.46
C ALA A 172 15.05 -8.74 -20.07
N GLY A 173 14.93 -9.64 -19.09
CA GLY A 173 14.52 -9.28 -17.72
C GLY A 173 15.49 -8.33 -17.02
N ILE A 174 16.80 -8.56 -17.18
CA ILE A 174 17.85 -7.67 -16.66
C ILE A 174 17.76 -6.29 -17.32
N THR A 175 17.64 -6.26 -18.65
CA THR A 175 17.52 -5.02 -19.43
C THR A 175 16.32 -4.19 -18.97
N ILE A 176 15.15 -4.80 -18.86
CA ILE A 176 13.92 -4.13 -18.39
C ILE A 176 14.11 -3.57 -16.97
N SER A 177 14.75 -4.34 -16.08
CA SER A 177 14.99 -3.91 -14.70
C SER A 177 15.88 -2.66 -14.64
N LEU A 178 16.95 -2.62 -15.44
CA LEU A 178 17.86 -1.48 -15.54
C LEU A 178 17.18 -0.25 -16.15
N ILE A 179 16.42 -0.41 -17.23
CA ILE A 179 15.67 0.69 -17.86
C ILE A 179 14.61 1.27 -16.91
N ASN A 180 13.89 0.43 -16.16
CA ASN A 180 12.88 0.89 -15.19
C ASN A 180 13.48 1.71 -14.05
N SER A 181 14.79 1.55 -13.77
CA SER A 181 15.53 2.41 -12.83
C SER A 181 16.05 3.72 -13.46
N GLY A 182 15.78 3.95 -14.75
CA GLY A 182 16.25 5.11 -15.50
C GLY A 182 17.67 4.98 -16.07
N MET A 183 18.27 3.79 -16.04
CA MET A 183 19.63 3.56 -16.53
C MET A 183 19.63 3.32 -18.05
N PRO A 184 20.44 4.04 -18.84
CA PRO A 184 20.68 3.71 -20.24
C PRO A 184 21.35 2.34 -20.38
N VAL A 185 20.80 1.48 -21.24
CA VAL A 185 21.29 0.10 -21.48
C VAL A 185 21.61 -0.12 -22.94
N THR A 186 22.76 -0.72 -23.23
CA THR A 186 23.11 -1.27 -24.54
C THR A 186 22.98 -2.78 -24.51
N VAL A 187 22.17 -3.35 -25.41
CA VAL A 187 22.00 -4.80 -25.53
C VAL A 187 22.83 -5.29 -26.72
N VAL A 188 23.55 -6.40 -26.53
CA VAL A 188 24.40 -7.03 -27.56
C VAL A 188 23.99 -8.48 -27.72
N GLU A 189 23.77 -8.90 -28.96
CA GLU A 189 23.49 -10.30 -29.30
C GLU A 189 24.29 -10.72 -30.53
N ASN A 190 24.45 -12.03 -30.72
CA ASN A 190 25.26 -12.62 -31.79
C ASN A 190 24.63 -12.50 -33.20
N SER A 191 23.33 -12.22 -33.31
CA SER A 191 22.59 -12.21 -34.56
C SER A 191 21.45 -11.19 -34.52
N GLN A 192 21.09 -10.67 -35.70
CA GLN A 192 20.04 -9.66 -35.84
C GLN A 192 18.64 -10.21 -35.49
N GLU A 193 18.43 -11.51 -35.68
CA GLU A 193 17.14 -12.17 -35.40
C GLU A 193 16.87 -12.34 -33.90
N ALA A 194 17.93 -12.39 -33.10
CA ALA A 194 17.83 -12.56 -31.65
C ALA A 194 17.78 -11.21 -30.90
N LEU A 195 18.04 -10.09 -31.58
CA LEU A 195 17.99 -8.72 -31.07
C LEU A 195 16.59 -8.12 -31.16
#